data_AF-A0A819E542-F1
#
_entry.id   AF-A0A819E542-F1
#
_cell.length_a   1.000
_cell.length_b   1.000
_cell.length_c   1.000
_cell.angle_alpha   90.00
_cell.angle_beta   90.00
_cell.angle_gamma   90.00
#
_symmetry.space_group_name_H-M   'P 1'
#
loop_
_entity.id
_entity.type
_entity.pdbx_description
1 polymer ?
#
loop_
_entity_poly.entity_id
_entity_poly.type
_entity_poly.pdbx_seq_one_letter_code
_entity_poly.pdbx_strand_id
1 'polypeptide(L)'
;MSQKLPDKQNIQNRADELINSFRNSFWINEHQWFCRCFIYNKTIQIKTSSEIFYYFQSNFPDWWNSTYPHDNQQEFYSNITSIYDNKFVDPPFPFIIRLNNIHDLRIKLPVTDEFLSIISNLNKLKFLSISFYTDIYQSQLQTLLDRAPYLCHLHITQHILSPLKMSLFEHTNPSIRQLTIRCYWFDEEECITLTHSPLGIQCEELFIEVKNRQNIIILLENMINLRFLYIKCKDDKYAERLLLIDDDNELRHVLASTKDETVEWLKERLPSMYLISRDPYSVSYIRIWI
;
A
#
# COMPACT_ATOMS: atom_id res chain seq x y z
N MET A 1 -2.50 -21.67 -32.08
CA MET A 1 -2.60 -20.95 -33.37
C MET A 1 -2.15 -19.52 -33.10
N SER A 2 -0.96 -19.14 -33.57
CA SER A 2 -0.34 -17.84 -33.27
C SER A 2 -0.80 -16.82 -34.31
N GLN A 3 -1.63 -15.87 -33.90
CA GLN A 3 -2.09 -14.77 -34.75
C GLN A 3 -1.31 -13.50 -34.36
N LYS A 4 -0.58 -12.91 -35.31
CA LYS A 4 0.10 -11.62 -35.12
C LYS A 4 -0.93 -10.58 -34.67
N LEU A 5 -0.69 -9.96 -33.52
CA LEU A 5 -1.49 -8.86 -32.98
C LEU A 5 -1.50 -7.68 -33.99
N PRO A 6 -2.65 -7.02 -34.21
CA PRO A 6 -2.77 -5.93 -35.19
C PRO A 6 -1.90 -4.71 -34.85
N ASP A 7 -1.51 -3.95 -35.87
CA ASP A 7 -0.79 -2.68 -35.73
C ASP A 7 -1.57 -1.68 -34.86
N LYS A 8 -0.86 -0.79 -34.15
CA LYS A 8 -1.46 0.22 -33.23
C LYS A 8 -2.55 1.07 -33.89
N GLN A 9 -2.40 1.37 -35.19
CA GLN A 9 -3.40 2.12 -35.96
C GLN A 9 -4.70 1.33 -36.15
N ASN A 10 -4.62 0.02 -36.36
CA ASN A 10 -5.78 -0.83 -36.58
C ASN A 10 -6.62 -0.95 -35.28
N ILE A 11 -5.97 -1.08 -34.13
CA ILE A 11 -6.72 -1.17 -32.86
C ILE A 11 -7.41 0.15 -32.48
N GLN A 12 -6.79 1.30 -32.78
CA GLN A 12 -7.44 2.59 -32.54
C GLN A 12 -8.68 2.75 -33.42
N ASN A 13 -8.58 2.43 -34.72
CA ASN A 13 -9.74 2.48 -35.62
C ASN A 13 -10.88 1.59 -35.12
N ARG A 14 -10.58 0.37 -34.63
CA ARG A 14 -11.60 -0.52 -34.04
C ARG A 14 -12.20 0.06 -32.75
N ALA A 15 -11.39 0.72 -31.93
CA ALA A 15 -11.88 1.39 -30.71
C ALA A 15 -12.79 2.57 -31.05
N ASP A 16 -12.46 3.34 -32.10
CA ASP A 16 -13.26 4.42 -32.64
C ASP A 16 -14.59 3.92 -33.20
N GLU A 17 -14.57 2.89 -34.05
CA GLU A 17 -15.79 2.25 -34.58
C GLU A 17 -16.70 1.78 -33.45
N LEU A 18 -16.12 1.12 -32.45
CA LEU A 18 -16.86 0.57 -31.33
C LEU A 18 -17.50 1.69 -30.48
N ILE A 19 -16.75 2.73 -30.07
CA ILE A 19 -17.32 3.82 -29.27
C ILE A 19 -18.35 4.62 -30.07
N ASN A 20 -18.16 4.79 -31.38
CA ASN A 20 -19.12 5.47 -32.25
C ASN A 20 -20.44 4.69 -32.40
N SER A 21 -20.43 3.35 -32.28
CA SER A 21 -21.68 2.56 -32.26
C SER A 21 -22.59 2.91 -31.07
N PHE A 22 -22.03 3.49 -29.99
CA PHE A 22 -22.78 3.99 -28.83
C PHE A 22 -23.21 5.46 -28.99
N ARG A 23 -22.73 6.19 -30.02
CA ARG A 23 -23.07 7.60 -30.25
C ARG A 23 -24.33 7.75 -31.11
N ASN A 24 -25.45 7.21 -30.64
CA ASN A 24 -26.74 7.34 -31.30
C ASN A 24 -27.84 7.79 -30.33
N SER A 25 -28.98 8.22 -30.86
CA SER A 25 -30.10 8.76 -30.06
C SER A 25 -30.68 7.74 -29.09
N PHE A 26 -30.68 6.46 -29.46
CA PHE A 26 -31.17 5.39 -28.60
C PHE A 26 -30.37 5.32 -27.30
N TRP A 27 -29.03 5.31 -27.37
CA TRP A 27 -28.21 5.27 -26.15
C TRP A 27 -28.16 6.61 -25.41
N ILE A 28 -27.91 7.70 -26.12
CA ILE A 28 -27.62 9.01 -25.50
C ILE A 28 -28.90 9.72 -25.04
N ASN A 29 -29.94 9.78 -25.88
CA ASN A 29 -31.12 10.60 -25.61
C ASN A 29 -32.20 9.82 -24.88
N GLU A 30 -32.50 8.59 -25.33
CA GLU A 30 -33.58 7.78 -24.76
C GLU A 30 -33.17 7.12 -23.43
N HIS A 31 -31.94 6.59 -23.36
CA HIS A 31 -31.47 5.82 -22.20
C HIS A 31 -30.49 6.58 -21.30
N GLN A 32 -30.00 7.75 -21.74
CA GLN A 32 -28.96 8.52 -21.05
C GLN A 32 -27.74 7.66 -20.65
N TRP A 33 -27.42 6.67 -21.48
CA TRP A 33 -26.38 5.71 -21.20
C TRP A 33 -25.10 6.12 -21.88
N PHE A 34 -24.15 6.58 -21.08
CA PHE A 34 -22.85 7.02 -21.55
C PHE A 34 -21.79 5.95 -21.28
N CYS A 35 -20.95 5.75 -22.28
CA CYS A 35 -19.80 4.84 -22.24
C CYS A 35 -18.49 5.61 -22.44
N ARG A 36 -17.43 5.10 -21.81
CA ARG A 36 -16.03 5.44 -22.03
C ARG A 36 -15.34 4.26 -22.71
N CYS A 37 -14.51 4.53 -23.69
CA CYS A 37 -13.69 3.54 -24.39
C CYS A 37 -12.21 3.89 -24.20
N PHE A 38 -11.39 2.87 -23.95
CA PHE A 38 -9.96 3.06 -23.74
C PHE A 38 -9.15 1.85 -24.19
N ILE A 39 -7.92 2.12 -24.60
CA ILE A 39 -6.97 1.10 -25.06
C ILE A 39 -5.88 0.92 -24.00
N TYR A 40 -5.74 -0.31 -23.51
CA TYR A 40 -4.67 -0.71 -22.60
C TYR A 40 -3.91 -1.89 -23.18
N ASN A 41 -2.61 -1.74 -23.45
CA ASN A 41 -1.75 -2.83 -23.88
C ASN A 41 -2.39 -3.69 -25.00
N LYS A 42 -2.84 -3.02 -26.06
CA LYS A 42 -3.55 -3.62 -27.20
C LYS A 42 -4.89 -4.30 -26.88
N THR A 43 -5.54 -3.93 -25.78
CA THR A 43 -6.90 -4.37 -25.43
C THR A 43 -7.84 -3.18 -25.43
N ILE A 44 -8.97 -3.28 -26.14
CA ILE A 44 -10.05 -2.28 -26.10
C ILE A 44 -10.98 -2.65 -24.93
N GLN A 45 -11.29 -1.69 -24.08
CA GLN A 45 -12.26 -1.83 -23.02
C GLN A 45 -13.32 -0.73 -23.12
N ILE A 46 -14.58 -1.10 -22.90
CA ILE A 46 -15.70 -0.17 -22.81
C ILE A 46 -16.34 -0.33 -21.44
N LYS A 47 -16.59 0.80 -20.80
CA LYS A 47 -17.24 0.86 -19.48
C LYS A 47 -18.27 1.97 -19.44
N THR A 48 -19.25 1.81 -18.57
CA THR A 48 -20.30 2.81 -18.37
C THR A 48 -19.74 4.00 -17.59
N SER A 49 -20.17 5.23 -17.89
CA SER A 49 -19.64 6.46 -17.30
C SER A 49 -19.93 6.58 -15.79
N SER A 50 -20.98 5.90 -15.33
CA SER A 50 -21.34 5.78 -13.91
C SER A 50 -20.35 4.96 -13.07
N GLU A 51 -19.46 4.20 -13.70
CA GLU A 51 -18.42 3.47 -12.98
C GLU A 51 -17.34 4.44 -12.52
N ILE A 52 -17.33 4.73 -11.22
CA ILE A 52 -16.22 5.40 -10.54
C ILE A 52 -15.02 4.46 -10.59
N PHE A 53 -13.92 4.91 -11.19
CA PHE A 53 -12.67 4.18 -11.20
C PHE A 53 -11.94 4.40 -9.87
N TYR A 54 -12.19 3.54 -8.90
CA TYR A 54 -11.55 3.60 -7.58
C TYR A 54 -10.05 3.26 -7.59
N TYR A 55 -9.55 2.69 -8.69
CA TYR A 55 -8.27 2.01 -8.70
C TYR A 55 -7.58 2.10 -10.05
N PHE A 56 -6.29 2.44 -10.03
CA PHE A 56 -5.44 2.46 -11.19
C PHE A 56 -4.28 1.46 -11.05
N GLN A 57 -4.21 0.50 -11.98
CA GLN A 57 -3.10 -0.46 -12.09
C GLN A 57 -2.26 -0.16 -13.31
N SER A 58 -1.02 0.19 -13.03
CA SER A 58 0.18 0.01 -13.86
C SER A 58 0.32 0.63 -15.24
N ASN A 59 -0.72 1.04 -15.95
CA ASN A 59 -0.54 1.76 -17.22
C ASN A 59 -1.64 2.78 -17.43
N PHE A 60 -1.28 3.94 -17.99
CA PHE A 60 -2.25 4.91 -18.52
C PHE A 60 -2.79 4.39 -19.84
N PRO A 61 -4.05 4.70 -20.19
CA PRO A 61 -4.60 4.23 -21.44
C PRO A 61 -3.82 4.89 -22.57
N ASP A 62 -3.40 4.10 -23.55
CA ASP A 62 -2.72 4.58 -24.77
C ASP A 62 -3.61 5.55 -25.55
N TRP A 63 -4.93 5.39 -25.36
CA TRP A 63 -5.97 6.13 -26.04
C TRP A 63 -7.25 6.10 -25.21
N TRP A 64 -8.02 7.19 -25.25
CA TRP A 64 -9.27 7.34 -24.51
C TRP A 64 -10.29 8.16 -25.32
N ASN A 65 -11.57 7.79 -25.22
CA ASN A 65 -12.68 8.55 -25.80
C ASN A 65 -13.98 8.29 -25.02
N SER A 66 -14.93 9.22 -25.10
CA SER A 66 -16.20 9.15 -24.39
C SER A 66 -17.38 9.53 -25.27
N THR A 67 -18.55 9.01 -24.92
CA THR A 67 -19.84 9.43 -25.48
C THR A 67 -20.49 10.56 -24.69
N TYR A 68 -20.00 10.89 -23.49
CA TYR A 68 -20.56 11.96 -22.69
C TYR A 68 -20.04 13.33 -23.18
N PRO A 69 -20.92 14.31 -23.52
CA PRO A 69 -20.54 15.54 -24.23
C PRO A 69 -19.52 16.46 -23.55
N HIS A 70 -19.29 16.28 -22.24
CA HIS A 70 -18.40 17.12 -21.44
C HIS A 70 -17.33 16.32 -20.69
N ASP A 71 -17.25 15.00 -20.96
CA ASP A 71 -16.21 14.17 -20.37
C ASP A 71 -14.88 14.63 -20.94
N ASN A 72 -14.02 15.11 -20.06
CA ASN A 72 -12.66 15.44 -20.42
C ASN A 72 -11.72 14.48 -19.71
N GLN A 73 -10.57 14.24 -20.35
CA GLN A 73 -9.60 13.28 -19.87
C GLN A 73 -9.11 13.60 -18.44
N GLN A 74 -9.01 14.88 -18.08
CA GLN A 74 -8.59 15.31 -16.75
C GLN A 74 -9.64 14.98 -15.67
N GLU A 75 -10.93 15.07 -15.98
CA GLU A 75 -12.02 14.68 -15.06
C GLU A 75 -11.96 13.18 -14.79
N PHE A 76 -11.72 12.36 -15.83
CA PHE A 76 -11.48 10.93 -15.66
C PHE A 76 -10.33 10.66 -14.68
N TYR A 77 -9.19 11.31 -14.86
CA TYR A 77 -8.04 11.13 -13.95
C TYR A 77 -8.26 11.73 -12.56
N SER A 78 -9.09 12.76 -12.45
CA SER A 78 -9.46 13.35 -11.16
C SER A 78 -10.33 12.40 -10.33
N ASN A 79 -10.99 11.43 -10.95
CA ASN A 79 -11.75 10.40 -10.22
C ASN A 79 -10.89 9.26 -9.69
N ILE A 80 -9.62 9.17 -10.09
CA ILE A 80 -8.69 8.19 -9.54
C ILE A 80 -8.38 8.59 -8.11
N THR A 81 -8.73 7.71 -7.17
CA THR A 81 -8.44 7.89 -5.75
C THR A 81 -7.28 7.04 -5.26
N SER A 82 -6.92 6.00 -6.01
CA SER A 82 -5.92 5.05 -5.54
C SER A 82 -5.06 4.52 -6.67
N ILE A 83 -3.75 4.44 -6.43
CA ILE A 83 -2.75 4.01 -7.39
C ILE A 83 -1.99 2.83 -6.80
N TYR A 84 -1.89 1.76 -7.56
CA TYR A 84 -1.19 0.55 -7.15
C TYR A 84 -0.32 0.09 -8.31
N ASP A 85 0.96 0.39 -8.20
CA ASP A 85 1.88 -0.01 -9.25
C ASP A 85 3.27 -0.32 -8.73
N ASN A 86 3.80 -1.44 -9.23
CA ASN A 86 5.15 -1.89 -9.01
C ASN A 86 6.05 -1.69 -10.24
N LYS A 87 5.54 -1.05 -11.31
CA LYS A 87 6.13 -1.01 -12.66
C LYS A 87 6.06 0.36 -13.36
N PHE A 88 5.86 1.49 -12.67
CA PHE A 88 5.87 2.85 -13.28
C PHE A 88 7.27 3.27 -13.80
N VAL A 89 7.89 2.47 -14.65
CA VAL A 89 9.25 2.67 -15.12
C VAL A 89 9.30 3.17 -16.57
N ASP A 90 8.31 2.89 -17.43
CA ASP A 90 8.62 2.94 -18.88
C ASP A 90 7.66 3.57 -19.92
N PRO A 91 6.43 4.06 -19.65
CA PRO A 91 5.74 4.88 -20.65
C PRO A 91 5.77 6.39 -20.32
N PRO A 92 5.98 7.27 -21.33
CA PRO A 92 5.92 8.70 -21.11
C PRO A 92 4.50 9.07 -20.67
N PHE A 93 4.40 9.68 -19.50
CA PHE A 93 3.13 10.22 -19.05
C PHE A 93 2.78 11.45 -19.88
N PRO A 94 1.51 11.62 -20.28
CA PRO A 94 1.06 12.89 -20.80
C PRO A 94 1.29 13.96 -19.73
N PHE A 95 2.21 14.91 -19.97
CA PHE A 95 2.59 15.98 -19.05
C PHE A 95 1.41 16.85 -18.55
N ILE A 96 0.24 16.70 -19.16
CA ILE A 96 -0.98 17.45 -18.89
C ILE A 96 -1.76 16.85 -17.70
N ILE A 97 -1.53 15.59 -17.34
CA ILE A 97 -2.32 14.91 -16.31
C ILE A 97 -1.87 15.34 -14.91
N ARG A 98 -2.84 15.68 -14.06
CA ARG A 98 -2.64 15.91 -12.63
C ARG A 98 -3.51 14.98 -11.79
N LEU A 99 -2.89 14.27 -10.86
CA LEU A 99 -3.58 13.33 -9.96
C LEU A 99 -3.70 13.93 -8.56
N ASN A 100 -4.68 14.81 -8.37
CA ASN A 100 -4.83 15.58 -7.14
C ASN A 100 -5.71 14.92 -6.07
N ASN A 101 -6.42 13.84 -6.44
CA ASN A 101 -7.41 13.18 -5.57
C ASN A 101 -6.93 11.83 -5.01
N ILE A 102 -5.62 11.57 -5.05
CA ILE A 102 -5.06 10.31 -4.55
C ILE A 102 -5.14 10.28 -3.01
N HIS A 103 -5.76 9.22 -2.50
CA HIS A 103 -5.93 8.87 -1.09
C HIS A 103 -5.04 7.69 -0.68
N ASP A 104 -4.83 6.72 -1.57
CA ASP A 104 -3.99 5.53 -1.37
C ASP A 104 -2.96 5.45 -2.51
N LEU A 105 -1.67 5.53 -2.16
CA LEU A 105 -0.57 5.41 -3.11
C LEU A 105 0.31 4.22 -2.75
N ARG A 106 0.40 3.23 -3.63
CA ARG A 106 1.28 2.07 -3.48
C ARG A 106 2.24 1.99 -4.63
N ILE A 107 3.52 2.18 -4.34
CA ILE A 107 4.58 2.34 -5.33
C ILE A 107 5.82 1.51 -4.99
N LYS A 108 6.67 1.36 -5.99
CA LYS A 108 8.03 0.87 -5.85
C LYS A 108 9.00 2.03 -6.04
N LEU A 109 10.05 2.11 -5.21
CA LEU A 109 11.15 3.03 -5.44
C LEU A 109 12.26 2.36 -6.30
N PRO A 110 12.98 3.15 -7.13
CA PRO A 110 12.80 4.59 -7.36
C PRO A 110 11.59 4.88 -8.24
N VAL A 111 11.06 6.10 -8.11
CA VAL A 111 10.09 6.68 -9.05
C VAL A 111 10.79 7.63 -10.02
N THR A 112 10.21 7.82 -11.21
CA THR A 112 10.73 8.74 -12.22
C THR A 112 10.32 10.18 -11.92
N ASP A 113 11.07 11.15 -12.48
CA ASP A 113 10.75 12.57 -12.33
C ASP A 113 9.40 12.91 -13.00
N GLU A 114 9.04 12.20 -14.08
CA GLU A 114 7.73 12.34 -14.73
C GLU A 114 6.60 11.91 -13.79
N PHE A 115 6.77 10.79 -13.08
CA PHE A 115 5.80 10.36 -12.09
C PHE A 115 5.63 11.44 -11.01
N LEU A 116 6.75 11.93 -10.46
CA LEU A 116 6.73 13.03 -9.49
C LEU A 116 6.06 14.28 -10.06
N SER A 117 6.20 14.58 -11.35
CA SER A 117 5.55 15.75 -11.95
C SER A 117 4.01 15.68 -11.93
N ILE A 118 3.44 14.48 -12.00
CA ILE A 118 1.99 14.25 -12.05
C ILE A 118 1.36 14.32 -10.66
N ILE A 119 2.09 13.83 -9.66
CA ILE A 119 1.72 13.87 -8.24
C ILE A 119 2.37 15.07 -7.53
N SER A 120 2.17 16.26 -8.09
CA SER A 120 2.75 17.50 -7.58
C SER A 120 2.25 17.90 -6.18
N ASN A 121 1.02 17.53 -5.83
CA ASN A 121 0.41 17.80 -4.53
C ASN A 121 -0.44 16.61 -4.08
N LEU A 122 -0.11 16.05 -2.92
CA LEU A 122 -0.75 14.87 -2.32
C LEU A 122 -1.51 15.22 -1.04
N ASN A 123 -2.14 16.40 -0.98
CA ASN A 123 -2.95 16.87 0.15
C ASN A 123 -4.09 15.92 0.56
N LYS A 124 -4.55 15.04 -0.34
CA LYS A 124 -5.61 14.06 -0.03
C LYS A 124 -5.06 12.70 0.38
N LEU A 125 -3.75 12.48 0.27
CA LEU A 125 -3.13 11.19 0.51
C LEU A 125 -3.19 10.86 2.00
N LYS A 126 -3.76 9.69 2.30
CA LYS A 126 -3.89 9.15 3.66
C LYS A 126 -3.00 7.94 3.89
N PHE A 127 -2.72 7.20 2.82
CA PHE A 127 -1.96 5.96 2.87
C PHE A 127 -0.86 5.98 1.80
N LEU A 128 0.38 5.70 2.21
CA LEU A 128 1.53 5.54 1.33
C LEU A 128 2.17 4.19 1.61
N SER A 129 2.21 3.32 0.61
CA SER A 129 2.96 2.07 0.66
C SER A 129 4.11 2.08 -0.33
N ILE A 130 5.30 1.75 0.16
CA ILE A 130 6.53 1.72 -0.59
C ILE A 130 7.14 0.34 -0.50
N SER A 131 7.49 -0.21 -1.65
CA SER A 131 8.31 -1.42 -1.77
C SER A 131 9.72 -1.07 -2.24
N PHE A 132 10.70 -1.89 -1.85
CA PHE A 132 12.12 -1.76 -2.21
C PHE A 132 12.78 -0.46 -1.72
N TYR A 133 12.62 -0.14 -0.44
CA TYR A 133 13.34 1.00 0.14
C TYR A 133 14.85 0.72 0.25
N THR A 134 15.65 1.70 -0.20
CA THR A 134 17.09 1.75 0.04
C THR A 134 17.47 3.21 0.29
N ASP A 135 18.57 3.46 1.01
CA ASP A 135 19.07 4.83 1.28
C ASP A 135 19.27 5.67 0.03
N ILE A 136 19.56 5.03 -1.11
CA ILE A 136 19.73 5.72 -2.39
C ILE A 136 18.45 6.49 -2.77
N TYR A 137 17.29 6.07 -2.24
CA TYR A 137 15.99 6.67 -2.50
C TYR A 137 15.43 7.49 -1.33
N GLN A 138 16.26 7.79 -0.32
CA GLN A 138 15.86 8.61 0.84
C GLN A 138 15.31 9.97 0.40
N SER A 139 15.98 10.64 -0.55
CA SER A 139 15.52 11.95 -1.07
C SER A 139 14.15 11.88 -1.75
N GLN A 140 13.86 10.77 -2.46
CA GLN A 140 12.55 10.56 -3.10
C GLN A 140 11.46 10.29 -2.06
N LEU A 141 11.76 9.49 -1.02
CA LEU A 141 10.83 9.29 0.10
C LEU A 141 10.52 10.62 0.78
N GLN A 142 11.54 11.41 1.16
CA GLN A 142 11.31 12.71 1.78
C GLN A 142 10.47 13.63 0.87
N THR A 143 10.77 13.67 -0.44
CA THR A 143 9.99 14.45 -1.41
C THR A 143 8.50 14.04 -1.43
N LEU A 144 8.21 12.74 -1.33
CA LEU A 144 6.83 12.24 -1.25
C LEU A 144 6.15 12.63 0.06
N LEU A 145 6.87 12.53 1.18
CA LEU A 145 6.37 12.93 2.49
C LEU A 145 6.07 14.43 2.57
N ASP A 146 6.95 15.26 2.03
CA ASP A 146 6.79 16.73 1.98
C ASP A 146 5.57 17.15 1.18
N ARG A 147 5.23 16.38 0.14
CA ARG A 147 4.04 16.62 -0.71
C ARG A 147 2.75 16.08 -0.12
N ALA A 148 2.82 15.26 0.94
CA ALA A 148 1.69 14.58 1.55
C ALA A 148 1.51 15.03 3.02
N PRO A 149 1.13 16.29 3.27
CA PRO A 149 1.10 16.86 4.62
C PRO A 149 0.05 16.21 5.54
N TYR A 150 -0.91 15.47 4.99
CA TYR A 150 -1.98 14.81 5.75
C TYR A 150 -1.90 13.28 5.71
N LEU A 151 -0.71 12.74 5.38
CA LEU A 151 -0.43 11.31 5.34
C LEU A 151 -0.54 10.72 6.76
N CYS A 152 -1.43 9.75 6.94
CA CYS A 152 -1.66 9.13 8.26
C CYS A 152 -0.94 7.78 8.40
N HIS A 153 -0.82 7.03 7.30
CA HIS A 153 -0.26 5.69 7.28
C HIS A 153 0.91 5.60 6.30
N LEU A 154 2.08 5.24 6.82
CA LEU A 154 3.25 4.87 6.05
C LEU A 154 3.51 3.35 6.18
N HIS A 155 3.59 2.67 5.04
CA HIS A 155 3.88 1.24 4.97
C HIS A 155 5.10 0.99 4.09
N ILE A 156 6.15 0.40 4.67
CA ILE A 156 7.39 0.05 3.98
C ILE A 156 7.55 -1.46 3.97
N THR A 157 7.71 -2.02 2.78
CA THR A 157 8.07 -3.43 2.58
C THR A 157 9.53 -3.51 2.15
N GLN A 158 10.38 -4.07 3.02
CA GLN A 158 11.79 -4.27 2.74
C GLN A 158 12.03 -5.68 2.19
N HIS A 159 12.68 -5.80 1.04
CA HIS A 159 13.06 -7.12 0.53
C HIS A 159 14.44 -7.52 1.09
N ILE A 160 14.49 -8.78 1.54
CA ILE A 160 15.33 -9.43 2.57
C ILE A 160 16.87 -9.26 2.51
N LEU A 161 17.44 -8.58 1.52
CA LEU A 161 18.90 -8.62 1.26
C LEU A 161 19.68 -7.37 1.65
N SER A 162 19.05 -6.34 2.22
CA SER A 162 19.77 -5.14 2.64
C SER A 162 19.39 -4.75 4.06
N PRO A 163 20.37 -4.46 4.95
CA PRO A 163 20.07 -3.94 6.27
C PRO A 163 19.21 -2.69 6.13
N LEU A 164 18.18 -2.57 6.97
CA LEU A 164 17.37 -1.36 7.04
C LEU A 164 18.28 -0.31 7.66
N LYS A 165 18.77 0.58 6.81
CA LYS A 165 19.66 1.63 7.27
C LYS A 165 18.84 2.69 8.00
N MET A 166 19.49 3.27 9.01
CA MET A 166 18.91 4.16 10.02
C MET A 166 18.38 5.48 9.43
N SER A 167 18.73 5.78 8.17
CA SER A 167 18.27 6.94 7.41
C SER A 167 16.74 7.04 7.35
N LEU A 168 16.03 5.90 7.38
CA LEU A 168 14.56 5.88 7.41
C LEU A 168 14.01 6.65 8.62
N PHE A 169 14.73 6.58 9.73
CA PHE A 169 14.36 7.19 11.00
C PHE A 169 14.73 8.68 11.08
N GLU A 170 15.33 9.24 10.04
CA GLU A 170 15.58 10.69 9.94
C GLU A 170 14.39 11.42 9.29
N HIS A 171 13.49 10.69 8.64
CA HIS A 171 12.34 11.28 7.97
C HIS A 171 11.34 11.89 8.94
N THR A 172 10.75 13.00 8.51
CA THR A 172 9.73 13.71 9.28
C THR A 172 8.46 13.87 8.45
N ASN A 173 7.32 13.57 9.07
CA ASN A 173 6.00 13.98 8.60
C ASN A 173 5.07 13.99 9.82
N PRO A 174 4.64 15.17 10.30
CA PRO A 174 3.95 15.31 11.58
C PRO A 174 2.55 14.68 11.62
N SER A 175 2.03 14.19 10.50
CA SER A 175 0.70 13.60 10.38
C SER A 175 0.71 12.07 10.44
N ILE A 176 1.87 11.42 10.29
CA ILE A 176 1.96 9.96 10.33
C ILE A 176 1.66 9.50 11.76
N ARG A 177 0.68 8.61 11.89
CA ARG A 177 0.28 7.97 13.16
C ARG A 177 0.38 6.46 13.10
N GLN A 178 0.36 5.89 11.89
CA GLN A 178 0.47 4.46 11.68
C GLN A 178 1.73 4.15 10.86
N LEU A 179 2.59 3.32 11.42
CA LEU A 179 3.82 2.87 10.79
C LEU A 179 3.79 1.36 10.61
N THR A 180 4.01 0.90 9.38
CA THR A 180 4.13 -0.52 9.07
C THR A 180 5.46 -0.77 8.38
N ILE A 181 6.29 -1.64 8.96
CA ILE A 181 7.54 -2.08 8.36
C ILE A 181 7.54 -3.60 8.32
N ARG A 182 7.56 -4.17 7.12
CA ARG A 182 7.43 -5.61 6.90
C ARG A 182 8.66 -6.20 6.23
N CYS A 183 8.81 -7.52 6.41
CA CYS A 183 9.88 -8.32 5.84
C CYS A 183 11.28 -7.88 6.28
N TYR A 184 11.37 -7.27 7.47
CA TYR A 184 12.60 -6.87 8.12
C TYR A 184 12.56 -7.19 9.61
N TRP A 185 13.57 -7.89 10.10
CA TRP A 185 13.66 -8.30 11.51
C TRP A 185 14.52 -7.31 12.29
N PHE A 186 13.89 -6.47 13.09
CA PHE A 186 14.56 -5.46 13.90
C PHE A 186 15.32 -6.06 15.08
N ASP A 187 16.59 -5.70 15.26
CA ASP A 187 17.31 -5.92 16.52
C ASP A 187 17.08 -4.81 17.55
N GLU A 188 17.79 -4.94 18.66
CA GLU A 188 17.69 -4.06 19.82
C GLU A 188 18.09 -2.61 19.49
N GLU A 189 19.23 -2.41 18.82
CA GLU A 189 19.74 -1.08 18.46
C GLU A 189 18.78 -0.35 17.52
N GLU A 190 18.21 -1.08 16.56
CA GLU A 190 17.22 -0.55 15.61
C GLU A 190 15.90 -0.21 16.29
N CYS A 191 15.45 -1.03 17.26
CA CYS A 191 14.25 -0.73 18.05
C CYS A 191 14.45 0.53 18.90
N ILE A 192 15.61 0.65 19.57
CA ILE A 192 15.97 1.86 20.31
C ILE A 192 15.99 3.07 19.38
N THR A 193 16.57 2.95 18.19
CA THR A 193 16.61 4.08 17.27
C THR A 193 15.23 4.48 16.79
N LEU A 194 14.38 3.50 16.47
CA LEU A 194 13.00 3.75 16.09
C LEU A 194 12.27 4.54 17.19
N THR A 195 12.44 4.19 18.47
CA THR A 195 11.73 4.87 19.57
C THR A 195 12.13 6.34 19.73
N HIS A 196 13.36 6.70 19.33
CA HIS A 196 13.85 8.08 19.36
C HIS A 196 13.65 8.85 18.04
N SER A 197 13.18 8.16 16.99
CA SER A 197 12.97 8.76 15.68
C SER A 197 11.75 9.68 15.63
N PRO A 198 11.70 10.70 14.75
CA PRO A 198 10.51 11.53 14.58
C PRO A 198 9.27 10.72 14.18
N LEU A 199 9.44 9.66 13.39
CA LEU A 199 8.36 8.74 13.04
C LEU A 199 7.87 7.93 14.24
N GLY A 200 8.79 7.41 15.05
CA GLY A 200 8.45 6.58 16.20
C GLY A 200 7.83 7.36 17.35
N ILE A 201 8.33 8.55 17.65
CA ILE A 201 7.85 9.39 18.77
C ILE A 201 6.35 9.68 18.64
N GLN A 202 5.85 9.92 17.44
CA GLN A 202 4.43 10.23 17.18
C GLN A 202 3.58 9.03 16.77
N CYS A 203 4.18 7.85 16.66
CA CYS A 203 3.49 6.65 16.19
C CYS A 203 2.48 6.18 17.23
N GLU A 204 1.22 6.04 16.83
CA GLU A 204 0.14 5.48 17.64
C GLU A 204 -0.10 4.00 17.33
N GLU A 205 0.15 3.56 16.10
CA GLU A 205 0.01 2.17 15.70
C GLU A 205 1.25 1.67 14.95
N LEU A 206 1.91 0.66 15.52
CA LEU A 206 3.13 0.08 14.95
C LEU A 206 2.90 -1.36 14.51
N PHE A 207 3.30 -1.66 13.27
CA PHE A 207 3.27 -2.99 12.69
C PHE A 207 4.71 -3.36 12.29
N ILE A 208 5.32 -4.32 12.97
CA ILE A 208 6.77 -4.56 12.89
C ILE A 208 7.13 -6.04 13.12
N GLU A 209 8.30 -6.45 12.66
CA GLU A 209 8.88 -7.77 12.95
C GLU A 209 10.19 -7.59 13.74
N VAL A 210 10.36 -8.28 14.87
CA VAL A 210 11.54 -8.14 15.75
C VAL A 210 12.28 -9.47 15.92
N LYS A 211 13.60 -9.41 16.13
CA LYS A 211 14.44 -10.60 16.33
C LYS A 211 14.16 -11.30 17.67
N ASN A 212 13.93 -10.53 18.73
CA ASN A 212 13.79 -11.06 20.10
C ASN A 212 12.59 -10.46 20.81
N ARG A 213 11.92 -11.25 21.67
CA ARG A 213 10.78 -10.77 22.46
C ARG A 213 11.09 -9.62 23.42
N GLN A 214 12.35 -9.47 23.83
CA GLN A 214 12.80 -8.34 24.65
C GLN A 214 12.66 -7.00 23.91
N ASN A 215 12.80 -7.00 22.58
CA ASN A 215 12.63 -5.79 21.77
C ASN A 215 11.19 -5.26 21.81
N ILE A 216 10.21 -6.14 22.07
CA ILE A 216 8.81 -5.74 22.29
C ILE A 216 8.73 -4.81 23.50
N ILE A 217 9.41 -5.15 24.59
CA ILE A 217 9.42 -4.36 25.83
C ILE A 217 10.04 -2.99 25.57
N ILE A 218 11.17 -2.94 24.86
CA ILE A 218 11.85 -1.68 24.51
C ILE A 218 10.89 -0.74 23.75
N LEU A 219 10.16 -1.25 22.76
CA LEU A 219 9.19 -0.46 22.01
C LEU A 219 8.07 0.07 22.91
N LEU A 220 7.49 -0.80 23.75
CA LEU A 220 6.38 -0.45 24.64
C LEU A 220 6.77 0.56 25.74
N GLU A 221 7.99 0.49 26.25
CA GLU A 221 8.47 1.40 27.31
C GLU A 221 8.85 2.78 26.78
N ASN A 222 9.32 2.88 25.53
CA ASN A 222 9.90 4.11 24.99
C ASN A 222 9.00 4.84 23.98
N MET A 223 8.05 4.16 23.34
CA MET A 223 7.11 4.80 22.40
C MET A 223 5.86 5.31 23.13
N ILE A 224 5.99 6.47 23.78
CA ILE A 224 4.98 7.03 24.69
C ILE A 224 3.57 7.26 24.08
N ASN A 225 3.47 7.41 22.77
CA ASN A 225 2.20 7.64 22.07
C ASN A 225 1.60 6.36 21.49
N LEU A 226 2.30 5.23 21.62
CA LEU A 226 1.86 3.95 21.06
C LEU A 226 0.59 3.47 21.78
N ARG A 227 -0.42 3.14 21.00
CA ARG A 227 -1.74 2.63 21.44
C ARG A 227 -1.97 1.19 20.98
N PHE A 228 -1.36 0.83 19.86
CA PHE A 228 -1.50 -0.49 19.27
C PHE A 228 -0.16 -0.98 18.70
N LEU A 229 0.21 -2.21 19.07
CA LEU A 229 1.39 -2.89 18.55
C LEU A 229 0.97 -4.22 17.91
N TYR A 230 1.24 -4.36 16.62
CA TYR A 230 1.06 -5.57 15.85
C TYR A 230 2.42 -6.16 15.46
N ILE A 231 2.84 -7.19 16.17
CA ILE A 231 4.24 -7.61 16.16
C ILE A 231 4.41 -9.08 15.83
N LYS A 232 5.40 -9.38 14.98
CA LYS A 232 5.91 -10.74 14.77
C LYS A 232 7.27 -10.85 15.43
N CYS A 233 7.51 -11.96 16.13
CA CYS A 233 8.75 -12.17 16.88
C CYS A 233 9.49 -13.39 16.33
N LYS A 234 10.79 -13.28 16.05
CA LYS A 234 11.55 -14.36 15.39
C LYS A 234 11.86 -15.52 16.33
N ASP A 235 12.10 -15.25 17.61
CA ASP A 235 12.32 -16.25 18.66
C ASP A 235 11.03 -16.84 19.25
N ASP A 236 9.87 -16.50 18.66
CA ASP A 236 8.58 -17.04 19.05
C ASP A 236 8.27 -18.36 18.33
N LYS A 237 8.43 -19.45 19.08
CA LYS A 237 8.26 -20.82 18.58
C LYS A 237 6.81 -21.26 18.46
N TYR A 238 5.84 -20.42 18.87
CA TYR A 238 4.42 -20.81 18.88
C TYR A 238 3.91 -21.15 17.48
N ALA A 239 4.16 -20.26 16.51
CA ALA A 239 3.69 -20.44 15.14
C ALA A 239 4.38 -21.61 14.41
N GLU A 240 5.68 -21.82 14.65
CA GLU A 240 6.42 -22.95 14.06
C GLU A 240 5.84 -24.30 14.48
N ARG A 241 5.39 -24.42 15.75
CA ARG A 241 4.75 -25.64 16.26
C ARG A 241 3.41 -25.92 15.58
N LEU A 242 2.66 -24.89 15.21
CA LEU A 242 1.36 -25.03 14.56
C LEU A 242 1.47 -25.46 13.10
N LEU A 243 2.57 -25.08 12.42
CA LEU A 243 2.83 -25.48 11.03
C LEU A 243 3.20 -26.95 10.86
N LEU A 244 3.49 -27.66 11.95
CA LEU A 244 3.84 -29.09 11.95
C LEU A 244 2.62 -30.01 12.10
N ILE A 245 1.42 -29.45 12.21
CA ILE A 245 0.20 -30.19 12.44
C ILE A 245 -0.58 -30.25 11.13
N ASP A 246 -0.57 -31.41 10.48
CA ASP A 246 -1.22 -31.63 9.18
C ASP A 246 -2.75 -31.85 9.30
N ASP A 247 -3.28 -32.10 10.50
CA ASP A 247 -4.71 -32.37 10.77
C ASP A 247 -5.41 -31.18 11.45
N ASP A 248 -6.44 -30.63 10.81
CA ASP A 248 -7.27 -29.52 11.32
C ASP A 248 -7.93 -29.80 12.68
N ASN A 249 -8.29 -31.06 12.96
CA ASN A 249 -8.89 -31.44 14.25
C ASN A 249 -7.83 -31.48 15.36
N GLU A 250 -6.63 -31.95 15.03
CA GLU A 250 -5.48 -31.94 15.93
C GLU A 250 -5.03 -30.49 16.21
N LEU A 251 -5.03 -29.63 15.18
CA LEU A 251 -4.70 -28.21 15.31
C LEU A 251 -5.59 -27.51 16.33
N ARG A 252 -6.91 -27.73 16.28
CA ARG A 252 -7.85 -27.15 17.26
C ARG A 252 -7.60 -27.65 18.68
N HIS A 253 -7.27 -28.92 18.84
CA HIS A 253 -6.97 -29.50 20.15
C HIS A 253 -5.62 -29.00 20.71
N VAL A 254 -4.61 -28.83 19.85
CA VAL A 254 -3.29 -28.30 20.22
C VAL A 254 -3.38 -26.81 20.56
N LEU A 255 -4.15 -26.03 19.81
CA LEU A 255 -4.43 -24.62 20.12
C LEU A 255 -5.13 -24.47 21.48
N ALA A 256 -6.02 -25.39 21.84
CA ALA A 256 -6.73 -25.35 23.12
C ALA A 256 -5.88 -25.81 24.32
N SER A 257 -4.81 -26.58 24.09
CA SER A 257 -4.00 -27.19 25.16
C SER A 257 -2.60 -26.61 25.30
N THR A 258 -2.07 -25.96 24.27
CA THR A 258 -0.70 -25.43 24.29
C THR A 258 -0.69 -24.02 24.87
N LYS A 259 -0.05 -23.88 26.04
CA LYS A 259 0.23 -22.58 26.64
C LYS A 259 1.09 -21.75 25.67
N ASP A 260 0.57 -20.59 25.26
CA ASP A 260 1.31 -19.63 24.44
C ASP A 260 2.37 -18.93 25.30
N GLU A 261 3.56 -19.51 25.33
CA GLU A 261 4.68 -19.07 26.17
C GLU A 261 5.01 -17.59 25.98
N THR A 262 5.00 -17.09 24.74
CA THR A 262 5.35 -15.70 24.44
C THR A 262 4.27 -14.74 24.95
N VAL A 263 2.99 -15.04 24.73
CA VAL A 263 1.89 -14.20 25.24
C VAL A 263 1.86 -14.21 26.77
N GLU A 264 2.06 -15.35 27.40
CA GLU A 264 2.07 -15.46 28.86
C GLU A 264 3.29 -14.73 29.46
N TRP A 265 4.47 -14.86 28.85
CA TRP A 265 5.66 -14.10 29.22
C TRP A 265 5.44 -12.58 29.15
N LEU A 266 4.72 -12.11 28.13
CA LEU A 266 4.34 -10.69 28.00
C LEU A 266 3.36 -10.26 29.10
N LYS A 267 2.32 -11.05 29.37
CA LYS A 267 1.34 -10.77 30.45
C LYS A 267 1.98 -10.70 31.83
N GLU A 268 3.02 -11.48 32.09
CA GLU A 268 3.76 -11.46 33.36
C GLU A 268 4.62 -10.19 33.55
N ARG A 269 4.97 -9.50 32.46
CA ARG A 269 5.89 -8.34 32.47
C ARG A 269 5.23 -7.01 32.20
N LEU A 270 4.11 -7.02 31.49
CA LEU A 270 3.41 -5.81 31.08
C LEU A 270 2.28 -5.47 32.07
N PRO A 271 1.88 -4.19 32.14
CA PRO A 271 0.73 -3.79 32.94
C PRO A 271 -0.52 -4.60 32.60
N SER A 272 -1.31 -4.96 33.61
CA SER A 272 -2.53 -5.76 33.43
C SER A 272 -3.61 -5.08 32.60
N MET A 273 -3.50 -3.76 32.36
CA MET A 273 -4.40 -3.03 31.47
C MET A 273 -4.15 -3.33 29.99
N TYR A 274 -2.99 -3.89 29.63
CA TYR A 274 -2.69 -4.21 28.24
C TYR A 274 -3.47 -5.45 27.81
N LEU A 275 -4.16 -5.35 26.67
CA LEU A 275 -4.83 -6.49 26.05
C LEU A 275 -3.88 -7.16 25.06
N ILE A 276 -3.37 -8.34 25.44
CA ILE A 276 -2.39 -9.10 24.66
C ILE A 276 -3.07 -10.37 24.13
N SER A 277 -3.09 -10.53 22.80
CA SER A 277 -3.65 -11.71 22.15
C SER A 277 -2.95 -12.05 20.84
N ARG A 278 -3.11 -13.27 20.35
CA ARG A 278 -2.73 -13.60 18.97
C ARG A 278 -3.71 -13.00 17.96
N ASP A 279 -3.23 -12.78 16.75
CA ASP A 279 -4.11 -12.51 15.62
C ASP A 279 -4.84 -13.79 15.20
N PRO A 280 -6.18 -13.82 15.17
CA PRO A 280 -6.94 -15.00 14.75
C PRO A 280 -6.71 -15.39 13.29
N TYR A 281 -6.28 -14.45 12.44
CA TYR A 281 -6.01 -14.68 11.02
C TYR A 281 -4.53 -14.92 10.72
N SER A 282 -3.64 -14.63 11.68
CA SER A 282 -2.21 -14.84 11.52
C SER A 282 -1.54 -15.11 12.87
N VAL A 283 -1.63 -16.36 13.33
CA VAL A 283 -1.12 -16.80 14.64
C VAL A 283 0.35 -16.47 14.93
N SER A 284 1.15 -16.19 13.89
CA SER A 284 2.53 -15.69 14.05
C SER A 284 2.65 -14.27 14.57
N TYR A 285 1.56 -13.51 14.57
CA TYR A 285 1.51 -12.13 15.07
C TYR A 285 0.80 -12.05 16.42
N ILE A 286 1.30 -11.13 17.24
CA ILE A 286 0.76 -10.75 18.53
C ILE A 286 0.19 -9.34 18.39
N ARG A 287 -1.02 -9.14 18.90
CA ARG A 287 -1.72 -7.86 19.04
C ARG A 287 -1.58 -7.43 20.49
N ILE A 288 -1.11 -6.21 20.71
CA ILE A 288 -1.05 -5.58 22.03
C ILE A 288 -1.77 -4.24 21.95
N TRP A 289 -2.85 -4.10 22.71
CA TRP A 289 -3.53 -2.83 22.93
C TRP A 289 -3.07 -2.25 24.26
N ILE A 290 -2.67 -0.98 24.24
CA ILE A 290 -2.00 -0.25 25.34
C ILE A 290 -3.01 0.66 26.04
#